data_AF-A0A6A6LJ55-F1
#
_entry.id   AF-A0A6A6LJ55-F1
#
_cell.length_a   1.000
_cell.length_b   1.000
_cell.length_c   1.000
_cell.angle_alpha   90.00
_cell.angle_beta   90.00
_cell.angle_gamma   90.00
#
_symmetry.space_group_name_H-M   'P 1'
#
loop_
_entity.id
_entity.type
_entity.pdbx_description
1 polymer ?
#
loop_
_entity_poly.entity_id
_entity_poly.type
_entity_poly.pdbx_seq_one_letter_code
_entity_poly.pdbx_strand_id
1 'polypeptide(L)'
;MKNCHLNKPILSNFSVVADTCVAVDDWLQNPTANASLSLQFLPCMDNKTAQETLKATKETSSYLINVVNKYIIEVANRDLPPTAGVLYLNKKGPPVPLLCNPFNSDLTERDCTHAEVNFSNVAQEWRKYECEVSAEGICNTTGRLTPTAYDQMTASVNVSYSLYSSGQFLVELGDCSFVLKTFSAISENYCPGLRRYSYRTYVGLVMVAASVMCLPSYGWFMQERDDTGNIPRRL
;
A
#
# COMPACT_ATOMS: atom_id res chain seq x y z
N MET A 1 19.97 51.49 14.17
CA MET A 1 20.94 50.86 13.24
C MET A 1 21.08 49.39 13.62
N LYS A 2 20.38 48.48 12.93
CA LYS A 2 20.60 47.04 13.04
C LYS A 2 21.07 46.56 11.67
N ASN A 3 22.30 46.05 11.63
CA ASN A 3 22.94 45.49 10.45
C ASN A 3 22.23 44.19 10.03
N CYS A 4 21.54 44.19 8.90
CA CYS A 4 21.27 42.97 8.18
C CYS A 4 22.52 42.60 7.39
N HIS A 5 23.31 41.66 7.91
CA HIS A 5 24.25 40.90 7.10
C HIS A 5 23.44 40.03 6.11
N LEU A 6 23.10 40.63 4.97
CA LEU A 6 22.76 39.88 3.76
C LEU A 6 24.04 39.23 3.23
N ASN A 7 24.41 38.10 3.82
CA ASN A 7 25.41 37.21 3.24
C ASN A 7 24.79 35.83 3.03
N LYS A 8 23.85 35.77 2.09
CA LYS A 8 23.50 34.59 1.31
C LYS A 8 22.76 35.08 0.07
N PRO A 9 23.26 34.82 -1.15
CA PRO A 9 22.53 35.20 -2.36
C PRO A 9 21.18 34.48 -2.37
N ILE A 10 20.11 35.26 -2.57
CA ILE A 10 18.75 34.78 -2.80
C ILE A 10 18.75 34.06 -4.16
N LEU A 11 19.20 32.81 -4.17
CA LEU A 11 19.15 31.88 -5.29
C LEU A 11 18.89 30.46 -4.76
N SER A 12 17.90 30.29 -3.88
CA SER A 12 17.25 28.99 -3.75
C SER A 12 16.33 28.83 -4.96
N ASN A 13 16.69 27.96 -5.90
CA ASN A 13 15.92 27.62 -7.09
C ASN A 13 14.55 27.06 -6.69
N PHE A 14 13.56 27.92 -6.45
CA PHE A 14 12.22 27.50 -6.04
C PHE A 14 11.42 27.07 -7.27
N SER A 15 11.67 25.85 -7.73
CA SER A 15 10.81 25.14 -8.68
C SER A 15 10.41 23.85 -8.02
N VAL A 16 9.12 23.52 -8.03
CA VAL A 16 8.56 22.28 -7.48
C VAL A 16 9.38 21.06 -7.94
N VAL A 17 9.84 21.08 -9.19
CA VAL A 17 10.62 20.02 -9.82
C VAL A 17 12.06 19.96 -9.29
N ALA A 18 12.67 21.11 -8.99
CA ALA A 18 13.99 21.16 -8.38
C ALA A 18 13.94 20.72 -6.91
N ASP A 19 12.89 21.10 -6.19
CA ASP A 19 12.67 20.73 -4.80
C ASP A 19 12.39 19.23 -4.66
N THR A 20 11.65 18.62 -5.60
CA THR A 20 11.47 17.15 -5.63
C THR A 20 12.78 16.40 -5.85
N CYS A 21 13.66 16.89 -6.72
CA CYS A 21 14.95 16.25 -6.98
C CYS A 21 15.90 16.34 -5.79
N VAL A 22 15.91 17.48 -5.10
CA VAL A 22 16.67 17.64 -3.85
C VAL A 22 16.12 16.72 -2.77
N ALA A 23 14.79 16.63 -2.63
CA ALA A 23 14.16 15.74 -1.65
C ALA A 23 14.45 14.25 -1.92
N VAL A 24 14.48 13.83 -3.20
CA VAL A 24 14.84 12.46 -3.59
C VAL A 24 16.31 12.16 -3.29
N ASP A 25 17.23 13.07 -3.60
CA ASP A 25 18.66 12.90 -3.32
C ASP A 25 18.96 12.86 -1.81
N ASP A 26 18.32 13.73 -1.03
CA ASP A 26 18.43 13.79 0.42
C ASP A 26 17.90 12.49 1.08
N TRP A 27 16.82 11.93 0.53
CA TRP A 27 16.28 10.63 0.96
C TRP A 27 17.22 9.46 0.64
N LEU A 28 17.86 9.45 -0.54
CA LEU A 28 18.81 8.39 -0.92
C LEU A 28 20.01 8.31 0.04
N GLN A 29 20.41 9.43 0.65
CA GLN A 29 21.52 9.47 1.60
C GLN A 29 21.14 8.89 2.96
N ASN A 30 19.86 9.01 3.38
CA ASN A 30 19.38 8.57 4.70
C ASN A 30 17.93 8.02 4.64
N PRO A 31 17.69 6.85 4.02
CA PRO A 31 16.34 6.33 3.78
C PRO A 31 15.58 5.93 5.06
N THR A 32 16.28 5.69 6.18
CA THR A 32 15.71 5.26 7.46
C THR A 32 15.64 6.37 8.52
N ALA A 33 16.23 7.55 8.28
CA ALA A 33 16.33 8.60 9.28
C ALA A 33 15.54 9.83 8.85
N ASN A 34 14.27 9.94 9.27
CA ASN A 34 13.42 11.15 9.15
C ASN A 34 13.70 12.01 7.90
N ALA A 35 13.90 11.37 6.76
CA ALA A 35 14.08 12.06 5.50
C ALA A 35 12.77 12.78 5.18
N SER A 36 12.88 13.93 4.51
CA SER A 36 11.83 14.92 4.28
C SER A 36 10.38 14.35 4.33
N LEU A 37 9.47 15.07 5.01
CA LEU A 37 8.06 14.70 5.30
C LEU A 37 7.29 14.03 4.14
N SER A 38 7.76 14.21 2.89
CA SER A 38 7.17 13.70 1.66
C SER A 38 7.46 12.22 1.33
N LEU A 39 8.51 11.59 1.89
CA LEU A 39 8.86 10.19 1.57
C LEU A 39 8.78 9.22 2.76
N GLN A 40 8.33 9.71 3.91
CA GLN A 40 8.18 8.93 5.15
C GLN A 40 7.14 7.80 5.07
N PHE A 41 6.39 7.72 3.96
CA PHE A 41 5.38 6.69 3.70
C PHE A 41 5.96 5.38 3.13
N LEU A 42 7.22 5.36 2.69
CA LEU A 42 7.84 4.18 2.10
C LEU A 42 8.40 3.28 3.22
N PRO A 43 7.85 2.07 3.44
CA PRO A 43 8.28 1.19 4.52
C PRO A 43 9.60 0.51 4.14
N CYS A 44 10.72 1.23 4.27
CA CYS A 44 12.03 0.63 4.21
C CYS A 44 12.30 -0.15 5.49
N MET A 45 12.09 -1.46 5.42
CA MET A 45 12.46 -2.41 6.45
C MET A 45 13.77 -3.08 6.03
N ASP A 46 14.63 -3.40 6.99
CA ASP A 46 15.83 -4.17 6.68
C ASP A 46 15.44 -5.60 6.25
N ASN A 47 16.28 -6.21 5.40
CA ASN A 47 16.02 -7.54 4.85
C ASN A 47 15.77 -8.59 5.96
N LYS A 48 16.44 -8.51 7.10
CA LYS A 48 16.21 -9.43 8.22
C LYS A 48 14.78 -9.28 8.76
N THR A 49 14.34 -8.06 9.04
CA THR A 49 12.96 -7.80 9.48
C THR A 49 11.94 -8.21 8.40
N ALA A 50 12.25 -8.03 7.11
CA ALA A 50 11.40 -8.50 6.02
C ALA A 50 11.27 -10.04 5.98
N GLN A 51 12.37 -10.78 6.15
CA GLN A 51 12.36 -12.25 6.23
C GLN A 51 11.64 -12.76 7.48
N GLU A 52 11.83 -12.11 8.62
CA GLU A 52 11.09 -12.42 9.86
C GLU A 52 9.59 -12.18 9.68
N THR A 53 9.20 -11.08 9.01
CA THR A 53 7.81 -10.78 8.68
C THR A 53 7.21 -11.83 7.74
N LEU A 54 7.96 -12.26 6.71
CA LEU A 54 7.53 -13.35 5.83
C LEU A 54 7.29 -14.64 6.61
N LYS A 55 8.25 -15.01 7.46
CA LYS A 55 8.14 -16.20 8.29
C LYS A 55 6.89 -16.13 9.18
N ALA A 56 6.69 -15.02 9.89
CA ALA A 56 5.51 -14.81 10.73
C ALA A 56 4.19 -14.88 9.93
N THR A 57 4.19 -14.37 8.70
CA THR A 57 3.02 -14.43 7.81
C THR A 57 2.73 -15.87 7.39
N LYS A 58 3.75 -16.65 7.01
CA LYS A 58 3.63 -18.08 6.69
C LYS A 58 3.14 -18.89 7.90
N GLU A 59 3.69 -18.64 9.08
CA GLU A 59 3.28 -19.27 10.34
C GLU A 59 1.80 -18.98 10.65
N THR A 60 1.40 -17.72 10.55
CA THR A 60 0.01 -17.30 10.81
C THR A 60 -0.96 -17.92 9.82
N SER A 61 -0.64 -17.91 8.52
CA SER A 61 -1.44 -18.57 7.50
C SER A 61 -1.58 -20.08 7.77
N SER A 62 -0.46 -20.77 8.03
CA SER A 62 -0.44 -22.20 8.35
C SER A 62 -1.28 -22.52 9.60
N TYR A 63 -1.14 -21.69 10.64
CA TYR A 63 -1.91 -21.83 11.87
C TYR A 63 -3.43 -21.71 11.63
N LEU A 64 -3.87 -20.68 10.90
CA LEU A 64 -5.28 -20.48 10.59
C LEU A 64 -5.87 -21.66 9.80
N ILE A 65 -5.15 -22.18 8.80
CA ILE A 65 -5.55 -23.38 8.04
C ILE A 65 -5.70 -24.58 8.98
N ASN A 66 -4.74 -24.78 9.89
CA ASN A 66 -4.76 -25.88 10.85
C ASN A 66 -5.94 -25.77 11.83
N VAL A 67 -6.30 -24.55 12.26
CA VAL A 67 -7.48 -24.31 13.11
C VAL A 67 -8.76 -24.71 12.37
N VAL A 68 -8.92 -24.31 11.11
CA VAL A 68 -10.09 -24.68 10.30
C VAL A 68 -10.14 -26.20 10.07
N ASN A 69 -9.02 -26.82 9.72
CA ASN A 69 -8.94 -28.27 9.55
C ASN A 69 -9.23 -29.04 10.84
N LYS A 70 -8.77 -28.52 11.99
CA LYS A 70 -9.09 -29.10 13.30
C LYS A 70 -10.58 -29.06 13.59
N TYR A 71 -11.24 -27.93 13.30
CA TYR A 71 -12.71 -27.85 13.40
C TYR A 71 -13.39 -28.87 12.48
N ILE A 72 -12.92 -29.03 11.24
CA ILE A 72 -13.47 -30.01 10.30
C ILE A 72 -13.35 -31.43 10.88
N ILE A 73 -12.19 -31.82 11.40
CA ILE A 73 -11.94 -33.16 11.92
C ILE A 73 -12.74 -33.42 13.21
N GLU A 74 -12.63 -32.52 14.19
CA GLU A 74 -13.12 -32.75 15.55
C GLU A 74 -14.60 -32.43 15.72
N VAL A 75 -15.13 -31.52 14.89
CA VAL A 75 -16.52 -31.06 14.96
C VAL A 75 -17.27 -31.47 13.70
N ALA A 76 -16.86 -31.03 12.51
CA ALA A 76 -17.65 -31.21 11.28
C ALA A 76 -17.83 -32.69 10.89
N ASN A 77 -16.76 -33.48 10.96
CA ASN A 77 -16.70 -34.87 10.50
C ASN A 77 -16.88 -35.89 11.63
N ARG A 78 -16.82 -35.47 12.89
CA ARG A 78 -17.05 -36.34 14.04
C ARG A 78 -18.54 -36.51 14.31
N ASP A 79 -18.97 -37.73 14.54
CA ASP A 79 -20.34 -38.03 14.97
C ASP A 79 -20.44 -37.82 16.48
N LEU A 80 -20.90 -36.62 16.87
CA LEU A 80 -21.04 -36.23 18.27
C LEU A 80 -22.36 -36.74 18.84
N PRO A 81 -22.39 -37.21 20.11
CA PRO A 81 -23.62 -37.69 20.75
C PRO A 81 -24.59 -36.54 21.02
N PRO A 82 -25.91 -36.83 21.22
CA PRO A 82 -26.94 -35.83 21.54
C PRO A 82 -26.64 -34.97 22.78
N THR A 83 -25.76 -35.44 23.67
CA THR A 83 -25.31 -34.72 24.87
C THR A 83 -24.33 -33.58 24.58
N ALA A 84 -23.86 -33.42 23.34
CA ALA A 84 -22.94 -32.35 22.93
C ALA A 84 -23.60 -30.95 22.78
N GLY A 85 -24.91 -30.83 23.05
CA GLY A 85 -25.63 -29.56 23.00
C GLY A 85 -25.61 -28.94 21.60
N VAL A 86 -25.18 -27.68 21.49
CA VAL A 86 -25.14 -26.90 20.22
C VAL A 86 -24.22 -27.53 19.15
N LEU A 87 -23.32 -28.44 19.53
CA LEU A 87 -22.44 -29.16 18.61
C LEU A 87 -23.08 -30.46 18.07
N TYR A 88 -24.24 -30.86 18.58
CA TYR A 88 -24.98 -32.00 18.07
C TYR A 88 -25.64 -31.64 16.73
N LEU A 89 -25.29 -32.38 15.70
CA LEU A 89 -25.80 -32.19 14.35
C LEU A 89 -26.19 -33.58 13.84
N ASN A 90 -27.39 -33.73 13.28
CA ASN A 90 -27.86 -34.98 12.67
C ASN A 90 -27.20 -35.19 11.31
N LYS A 91 -25.88 -35.43 11.32
CA LYS A 91 -25.02 -35.42 10.13
C LYS A 91 -25.17 -36.68 9.30
N LYS A 92 -26.23 -36.77 8.51
CA LYS A 92 -26.21 -37.62 7.32
C LYS A 92 -25.46 -36.83 6.23
N GLY A 93 -24.44 -37.43 5.63
CA GLY A 93 -23.67 -36.81 4.54
C GLY A 93 -22.18 -37.20 4.52
N PRO A 94 -21.52 -37.08 3.34
CA PRO A 94 -20.09 -37.33 3.21
C PRO A 94 -19.26 -36.37 4.08
N PRO A 95 -18.05 -36.76 4.50
CA PRO A 95 -17.18 -35.89 5.29
C PRO A 95 -16.77 -34.66 4.48
N VAL A 96 -16.71 -33.51 5.15
CA VAL A 96 -16.20 -32.25 4.61
C VAL A 96 -14.69 -32.44 4.34
N PRO A 97 -14.20 -32.14 3.13
CA PRO A 97 -12.79 -32.27 2.81
C PRO A 97 -11.97 -31.17 3.49
N LEU A 98 -10.72 -31.48 3.80
CA LEU A 98 -9.80 -30.54 4.47
C LEU A 98 -9.30 -29.48 3.48
N LEU A 99 -9.03 -28.29 4.00
CA LEU A 99 -8.30 -27.26 3.25
C LEU A 99 -6.83 -27.67 3.16
N CYS A 100 -6.24 -27.55 1.98
CA CYS A 100 -4.82 -27.75 1.83
C CYS A 100 -4.02 -26.69 2.60
N ASN A 101 -3.06 -27.14 3.41
CA ASN A 101 -2.02 -26.30 3.93
C ASN A 101 -0.82 -26.33 2.97
N PRO A 102 -0.42 -25.23 2.30
CA PRO A 102 0.72 -25.25 1.38
C PRO A 102 2.07 -25.40 2.10
N PHE A 103 2.08 -25.48 3.43
CA PHE A 103 3.28 -25.60 4.25
C PHE A 103 3.31 -26.90 5.06
N ASN A 104 4.52 -27.43 5.23
CA ASN A 104 4.85 -28.39 6.27
C ASN A 104 4.98 -27.70 7.65
N SER A 105 5.15 -28.50 8.71
CA SER A 105 5.35 -27.98 10.08
C SER A 105 6.62 -27.14 10.26
N ASP A 106 7.61 -27.33 9.38
CA ASP A 106 8.85 -26.55 9.32
C ASP A 106 8.76 -25.34 8.36
N LEU A 107 7.56 -25.04 7.84
CA LEU A 107 7.26 -23.96 6.89
C LEU A 107 7.85 -24.15 5.48
N THR A 108 8.40 -25.33 5.19
CA THR A 108 8.76 -25.69 3.81
C THR A 108 7.50 -25.86 2.97
N GLU A 109 7.58 -25.51 1.68
CA GLU A 109 6.45 -25.64 0.77
C GLU A 109 6.18 -27.11 0.47
N ARG A 110 4.89 -27.46 0.38
CA ARG A 110 4.44 -28.80 0.01
C ARG A 110 3.31 -28.72 -1.00
N ASP A 111 3.23 -29.76 -1.81
CA ASP A 111 2.07 -29.97 -2.66
C ASP A 111 0.90 -30.53 -1.85
N CYS A 112 -0.29 -30.11 -2.27
CA CYS A 112 -1.56 -30.60 -1.76
C CYS A 112 -1.87 -31.98 -2.34
N THR A 113 -2.42 -32.87 -1.53
CA THR A 113 -2.92 -34.15 -2.03
C THR A 113 -4.29 -33.99 -2.69
N HIS A 114 -4.69 -34.93 -3.55
CA HIS A 114 -6.01 -34.91 -4.20
C HIS A 114 -7.21 -34.96 -3.22
N ALA A 115 -6.97 -35.34 -1.96
CA ALA A 115 -8.01 -35.37 -0.93
C ALA A 115 -8.21 -34.00 -0.24
N GLU A 116 -7.32 -33.04 -0.48
CA GLU A 116 -7.36 -31.70 0.07
C GLU A 116 -7.91 -30.71 -0.97
N VAL A 117 -8.63 -29.69 -0.51
CA VAL A 117 -9.17 -28.64 -1.37
C VAL A 117 -8.26 -27.43 -1.39
N ASN A 118 -8.03 -26.86 -2.56
CA ASN A 118 -7.26 -25.63 -2.72
C ASN A 118 -8.09 -24.38 -2.42
N PHE A 119 -7.39 -23.30 -2.05
CA PHE A 119 -7.99 -21.98 -1.76
C PHE A 119 -8.95 -21.46 -2.85
N SER A 120 -8.66 -21.72 -4.12
CA SER A 120 -9.45 -21.22 -5.25
C SER A 120 -10.88 -21.79 -5.30
N ASN A 121 -11.06 -23.05 -4.88
CA ASN A 121 -12.32 -23.77 -5.07
C ASN A 121 -13.00 -24.13 -3.73
N VAL A 122 -12.33 -23.91 -2.60
CA VAL A 122 -12.79 -24.31 -1.26
C VAL A 122 -14.18 -23.79 -0.91
N ALA A 123 -14.50 -22.54 -1.23
CA ALA A 123 -15.81 -21.96 -0.93
C ALA A 123 -16.95 -22.66 -1.69
N GLN A 124 -16.69 -23.10 -2.93
CA GLN A 124 -17.68 -23.84 -3.73
C GLN A 124 -17.77 -25.30 -3.28
N GLU A 125 -16.64 -25.92 -2.94
CA GLU A 125 -16.62 -27.30 -2.46
C GLU A 125 -17.32 -27.43 -1.11
N TRP A 126 -17.03 -26.57 -0.13
CA TRP A 126 -17.66 -26.63 1.20
C TRP A 126 -19.16 -26.28 1.18
N ARG A 127 -19.61 -25.45 0.24
CA ARG A 127 -21.04 -25.11 0.11
C ARG A 127 -21.92 -26.35 -0.11
N LYS A 128 -21.38 -27.40 -0.74
CA LYS A 128 -22.10 -28.67 -0.96
C LYS A 128 -22.41 -29.43 0.35
N TYR A 129 -21.79 -29.04 1.45
CA TYR A 129 -21.94 -29.68 2.77
C TYR A 129 -22.75 -28.83 3.75
N GLU A 130 -23.24 -27.68 3.30
CA GLU A 130 -24.10 -26.79 4.08
C GLU A 130 -25.48 -27.42 4.27
N CYS A 131 -26.01 -27.34 5.49
CA CYS A 131 -27.34 -27.80 5.84
C CYS A 131 -28.28 -26.61 6.06
N GLU A 132 -29.58 -26.85 5.92
CA GLU A 132 -30.60 -25.93 6.41
C GLU A 132 -30.75 -26.11 7.91
N VAL A 133 -30.75 -25.00 8.65
CA VAL A 133 -30.82 -25.00 10.11
C VAL A 133 -32.22 -24.70 10.62
N SER A 134 -32.60 -25.34 11.73
CA SER A 134 -33.78 -25.00 12.51
C SER A 134 -33.58 -23.70 13.32
N ALA A 135 -34.64 -23.22 13.99
CA ALA A 135 -34.57 -22.05 14.87
C ALA A 135 -33.55 -22.20 16.02
N GLU A 136 -33.19 -23.44 16.37
CA GLU A 136 -32.22 -23.79 17.41
C GLU A 136 -30.77 -23.91 16.87
N GLY A 137 -30.56 -23.67 15.56
CA GLY A 137 -29.25 -23.75 14.92
C GLY A 137 -28.79 -25.16 14.55
N ILE A 138 -29.69 -26.14 14.65
CA ILE A 138 -29.40 -27.56 14.35
C ILE A 138 -29.74 -27.87 12.89
N CYS A 139 -28.85 -28.58 12.19
CA CYS A 139 -29.09 -29.07 10.83
C CYS A 139 -30.35 -29.96 10.76
N ASN A 140 -31.32 -29.55 9.93
CA ASN A 140 -32.53 -30.32 9.64
C ASN A 140 -32.39 -31.16 8.36
N THR A 141 -31.56 -30.70 7.41
CA THR A 141 -31.25 -31.41 6.17
C THR A 141 -29.90 -32.13 6.21
N THR A 142 -29.63 -32.95 5.20
CA THR A 142 -28.36 -33.68 5.03
C THR A 142 -27.23 -32.66 4.80
N GLY A 143 -26.27 -32.61 5.72
CA GLY A 143 -25.15 -31.67 5.67
C GLY A 143 -24.34 -31.73 6.97
N ARG A 144 -23.12 -31.17 6.94
CA ARG A 144 -22.17 -31.19 8.06
C ARG A 144 -21.78 -29.80 8.57
N LEU A 145 -22.10 -28.75 7.80
CA LEU A 145 -21.82 -27.35 8.12
C LEU A 145 -23.12 -26.58 8.27
N THR A 146 -23.24 -25.79 9.33
CA THR A 146 -24.28 -24.76 9.42
C THR A 146 -23.87 -23.55 8.58
N PRO A 147 -24.80 -22.69 8.15
CA PRO A 147 -24.47 -21.46 7.43
C PRO A 147 -23.44 -20.60 8.18
N THR A 148 -23.61 -20.44 9.49
CA THR A 148 -22.67 -19.72 10.35
C THR A 148 -21.27 -20.34 10.35
N ALA A 149 -21.17 -21.67 10.43
CA ALA A 149 -19.88 -22.35 10.39
C ALA A 149 -19.21 -22.22 9.01
N TYR A 150 -19.99 -22.35 7.94
CA TYR A 150 -19.53 -22.14 6.57
C TYR A 150 -18.96 -20.73 6.36
N ASP A 151 -19.67 -19.70 6.84
CA ASP A 151 -19.24 -18.31 6.72
C ASP A 151 -17.95 -18.05 7.51
N GLN A 152 -17.87 -18.52 8.75
CA GLN A 152 -16.67 -18.37 9.59
C GLN A 152 -15.46 -19.10 9.02
N MET A 153 -15.65 -20.33 8.53
CA MET A 153 -14.60 -21.08 7.87
C MET A 153 -14.14 -20.34 6.61
N THR A 154 -15.06 -19.93 5.73
CA THR A 154 -14.71 -19.25 4.47
C THR A 154 -14.01 -17.90 4.71
N ALA A 155 -14.46 -17.13 5.71
CA ALA A 155 -13.79 -15.90 6.11
C ALA A 155 -12.35 -16.15 6.59
N SER A 156 -12.16 -17.18 7.43
CA SER A 156 -10.82 -17.56 7.92
C SER A 156 -9.90 -17.96 6.77
N VAL A 157 -10.42 -18.71 5.80
CA VAL A 157 -9.67 -19.15 4.62
C VAL A 157 -9.30 -17.98 3.70
N ASN A 158 -10.18 -17.00 3.54
CA ASN A 158 -9.86 -15.78 2.79
C ASN A 158 -8.71 -14.99 3.43
N VAL A 159 -8.70 -14.89 4.76
CA VAL A 159 -7.59 -14.26 5.50
C VAL A 159 -6.30 -15.05 5.31
N SER A 160 -6.33 -16.37 5.50
CA SER A 160 -5.17 -17.24 5.26
C SER A 160 -4.64 -17.10 3.83
N TYR A 161 -5.53 -17.08 2.83
CA TYR A 161 -5.16 -16.89 1.43
C TYR A 161 -4.50 -15.54 1.21
N SER A 162 -5.05 -14.47 1.77
CA SER A 162 -4.46 -13.13 1.67
C SER A 162 -3.07 -13.06 2.30
N LEU A 163 -2.87 -13.70 3.45
CA LEU A 163 -1.56 -13.78 4.10
C LEU A 163 -0.58 -14.61 3.25
N TYR A 164 -1.03 -15.75 2.72
CA TYR A 164 -0.24 -16.62 1.85
C TYR A 164 0.18 -15.90 0.56
N SER A 165 -0.75 -15.29 -0.17
CA SER A 165 -0.51 -14.67 -1.47
C SER A 165 0.30 -13.37 -1.36
N SER A 166 0.18 -12.65 -0.25
CA SER A 166 0.87 -11.38 -0.05
C SER A 166 2.30 -11.53 0.45
N GLY A 167 2.70 -12.74 0.90
CA GLY A 167 3.99 -12.96 1.56
C GLY A 167 5.19 -12.50 0.74
N GLN A 168 5.35 -12.97 -0.50
CA GLN A 168 6.51 -12.60 -1.33
C GLN A 168 6.49 -11.13 -1.75
N PHE A 169 5.32 -10.60 -2.11
CA PHE A 169 5.17 -9.19 -2.46
C PHE A 169 5.53 -8.24 -1.31
N LEU A 170 5.15 -8.59 -0.07
CA LEU A 170 5.47 -7.77 1.12
C LEU A 170 6.97 -7.74 1.42
N VAL A 171 7.72 -8.79 1.07
CA VAL A 171 9.19 -8.83 1.22
C VAL A 171 9.88 -7.96 0.18
N GLU A 172 9.43 -8.03 -1.08
CA GLU A 172 9.98 -7.23 -2.18
C GLU A 172 9.70 -5.73 -1.99
N LEU A 173 8.55 -5.38 -1.40
CA LEU A 173 8.25 -4.01 -1.00
C LEU A 173 9.07 -3.54 0.21
N GLY A 174 9.37 -4.43 1.14
CA GLY A 174 9.98 -4.10 2.42
C GLY A 174 11.46 -3.77 2.33
N ASP A 175 12.26 -4.47 1.52
CA ASP A 175 13.73 -4.37 1.52
C ASP A 175 14.29 -3.04 0.94
N CYS A 176 13.42 -2.21 0.35
CA CYS A 176 13.76 -0.93 -0.26
C CYS A 176 14.77 -0.92 -1.41
N SER A 177 15.30 -2.06 -1.85
CA SER A 177 16.16 -2.13 -3.03
C SER A 177 15.46 -1.64 -4.30
N PHE A 178 14.17 -1.94 -4.46
CA PHE A 178 13.38 -1.44 -5.60
C PHE A 178 13.28 0.08 -5.58
N VAL A 179 12.93 0.65 -4.42
CA VAL A 179 12.77 2.10 -4.22
C VAL A 179 14.11 2.81 -4.41
N LEU A 180 15.17 2.31 -3.80
CA LEU A 180 16.53 2.84 -3.92
C LEU A 180 17.02 2.82 -5.36
N LYS A 181 16.85 1.69 -6.08
CA LYS A 181 17.22 1.59 -7.51
C LYS A 181 16.45 2.57 -8.37
N THR A 182 15.14 2.69 -8.14
CA THR A 182 14.27 3.57 -8.92
C THR A 182 14.62 5.04 -8.67
N PHE A 183 14.79 5.44 -7.41
CA PHE A 183 15.11 6.82 -7.05
C PHE A 183 16.55 7.20 -7.41
N SER A 184 17.50 6.29 -7.31
CA SER A 184 18.86 6.48 -7.85
C SER A 184 18.79 6.71 -9.36
N ALA A 185 18.04 5.88 -10.10
CA ALA A 185 17.87 6.07 -11.54
C ALA A 185 17.20 7.40 -11.89
N ILE A 186 16.24 7.87 -11.09
CA ILE A 186 15.59 9.19 -11.26
C ILE A 186 16.57 10.34 -10.97
N SER A 187 17.30 10.25 -9.85
CA SER A 187 18.29 11.25 -9.46
C SER A 187 19.40 11.38 -10.50
N GLU A 188 19.92 10.27 -11.01
CA GLU A 188 21.03 10.28 -11.96
C GLU A 188 20.59 10.70 -13.37
N ASN A 189 19.48 10.16 -13.88
CA ASN A 189 19.13 10.32 -15.30
C ASN A 189 18.22 11.52 -15.58
N TYR A 190 17.36 11.91 -14.63
CA TYR A 190 16.30 12.88 -14.89
C TYR A 190 16.52 14.21 -14.16
N CYS A 191 17.01 14.19 -12.92
CA CYS A 191 17.18 15.40 -12.13
C CYS A 191 18.14 16.47 -12.69
N PRO A 192 19.28 16.12 -13.33
CA PRO A 192 20.15 17.11 -13.96
C PRO A 192 19.44 17.88 -15.09
N GLY A 193 18.66 17.15 -15.90
CA GLY A 193 17.87 17.73 -16.98
C GLY A 193 16.76 18.62 -16.44
N LEU A 194 15.96 18.10 -15.51
CA LEU A 194 14.86 18.81 -14.86
C LEU A 194 15.31 20.11 -14.17
N ARG A 195 16.46 20.08 -13.48
CA ARG A 195 17.04 21.27 -12.83
C ARG A 195 17.44 22.31 -13.87
N ARG A 196 18.06 21.89 -14.97
CA ARG A 196 18.50 22.80 -16.05
C ARG A 196 17.31 23.44 -16.78
N TYR A 197 16.26 22.67 -17.08
CA TYR A 197 15.05 23.20 -17.70
C TYR A 197 14.28 24.12 -16.76
N SER A 198 14.10 23.73 -15.48
CA SER A 198 13.45 24.57 -14.47
C SER A 198 14.14 25.92 -14.31
N TYR A 199 15.47 25.93 -14.27
CA TYR A 199 16.26 27.16 -14.20
C TYR A 199 16.01 28.06 -15.42
N ARG A 200 16.03 27.49 -16.64
CA ARG A 200 15.75 28.26 -17.88
C ARG A 200 14.34 28.85 -17.88
N THR A 201 13.33 28.06 -17.48
CA THR A 201 11.94 28.51 -17.40
C THR A 201 11.79 29.62 -16.35
N TYR A 202 12.42 29.49 -15.19
CA TYR A 202 12.44 30.52 -14.15
C TYR A 202 13.04 31.83 -14.64
N VAL A 203 14.21 31.78 -15.29
CA VAL A 203 14.84 32.98 -15.88
C VAL A 203 13.91 33.62 -16.91
N GLY A 204 13.26 32.83 -17.78
CA GLY A 204 12.29 33.34 -18.75
C GLY A 204 11.11 34.06 -18.09
N LEU A 205 10.54 33.46 -17.03
CA LEU A 205 9.45 34.06 -16.25
C LEU A 205 9.86 35.39 -15.61
N VAL A 206 11.06 35.45 -15.02
CA VAL A 206 11.59 36.70 -14.41
C VAL A 206 11.76 37.79 -15.45
N MET A 207 12.28 37.45 -16.64
CA MET A 207 12.44 38.41 -17.74
C MET A 207 11.10 38.96 -18.25
N VAL A 208 10.09 38.10 -18.40
CA VAL A 208 8.74 38.52 -18.80
C VAL A 208 8.09 39.39 -17.74
N ALA A 209 8.17 38.99 -16.46
CA ALA A 209 7.62 39.76 -15.35
C ALA A 209 8.26 41.15 -15.24
N ALA A 210 9.59 41.24 -15.34
CA ALA A 210 10.30 42.51 -15.35
C ALA A 210 9.88 43.40 -16.54
N SER A 211 9.70 42.81 -17.71
CA SER A 211 9.23 43.54 -18.90
C SER A 211 7.83 44.12 -18.69
N VAL A 212 6.89 43.31 -18.19
CA VAL A 212 5.52 43.76 -17.91
C VAL A 212 5.46 44.83 -16.81
N MET A 213 6.34 44.76 -15.81
CA MET A 213 6.39 45.79 -14.75
C MET A 213 7.04 47.10 -15.22
N CYS A 214 8.04 47.03 -16.08
CA CYS A 214 8.78 48.22 -16.54
C CYS A 214 8.10 48.94 -17.70
N LEU A 215 7.45 48.25 -18.64
CA LEU A 215 6.84 48.89 -19.82
C LEU A 215 5.78 49.95 -19.50
N PRO A 216 4.85 49.75 -18.54
CA PRO A 216 3.89 50.79 -18.18
C PRO A 216 4.56 51.96 -17.48
N SER A 217 5.55 51.74 -16.60
CA SER A 217 6.21 52.84 -15.88
C SER A 217 6.91 53.80 -16.84
N TYR A 218 7.58 53.32 -17.88
CA TYR A 218 8.13 54.19 -18.93
C TYR A 218 7.05 54.92 -19.75
N GLY A 219 5.90 54.28 -20.00
CA GLY A 219 4.77 54.92 -20.66
C GLY A 219 4.18 56.09 -19.87
N TRP A 220 4.03 55.93 -18.55
CA TRP A 220 3.60 57.01 -17.66
C TRP A 220 4.58 58.20 -17.68
N PHE A 221 5.89 57.94 -17.59
CA PHE A 221 6.91 58.99 -17.66
C PHE A 221 6.94 59.77 -18.98
N MET A 222 6.54 59.16 -20.10
CA MET A 222 6.47 59.84 -21.39
C MET A 222 5.17 60.66 -21.54
N GLN A 223 4.03 60.16 -21.03
CA GLN A 223 2.76 60.89 -21.03
C GLN A 223 2.86 62.20 -20.23
N GLU A 224 3.54 62.20 -19.08
CA GLU A 224 3.79 63.42 -18.29
C GLU A 224 4.67 64.46 -19.02
N ARG A 225 5.52 64.01 -19.95
CA ARG A 225 6.31 64.91 -20.81
C ARG A 225 5.52 65.48 -21.99
N ASP A 226 4.48 64.79 -22.46
CA ASP A 226 3.57 65.32 -23.48
C ASP A 226 2.50 66.26 -22.87
N ASP A 227 2.05 66.01 -21.64
CA ASP A 227 1.08 66.88 -20.94
C ASP A 227 1.68 68.24 -20.51
N THR A 228 3.01 68.35 -20.45
CA THR A 228 3.71 69.65 -20.26
C THR A 228 3.83 70.47 -21.56
N GLY A 229 3.48 69.90 -22.71
CA GLY A 229 3.47 70.57 -24.01
C GLY A 229 2.16 71.29 -24.37
N ASN A 230 1.06 71.03 -23.65
CA ASN A 230 -0.24 71.61 -23.97
C ASN A 230 -0.79 72.42 -22.78
N ILE A 231 -0.24 73.64 -22.60
CA ILE A 231 -0.80 74.67 -21.72
C ILE A 231 -1.97 75.35 -22.47
N PRO A 232 -3.24 75.16 -22.09
CA PRO A 232 -4.28 76.05 -22.56
C PRO A 232 -4.17 77.36 -21.78
N ARG A 233 -3.71 78.42 -22.46
CA ARG A 233 -3.87 79.80 -21.99
C ARG A 233 -5.36 80.12 -21.85
N ARG A 234 -5.85 80.29 -20.63
CA ARG A 234 -7.03 81.12 -20.28
C ARG A 234 -6.66 81.87 -19.00
N LEU A 235 -6.33 83.15 -19.15
CA LEU A 235 -7.20 84.32 -18.93
C LEU A 235 -7.56 84.46 -17.44
#